data_AF-A0A2V6DVB0-F1
#
_entry.id   AF-A0A2V6DVB0-F1
#
_cell.length_a   1.000
_cell.length_b   1.000
_cell.length_c   1.000
_cell.angle_alpha   90.00
_cell.angle_beta   90.00
_cell.angle_gamma   90.00
#
_symmetry.space_group_name_H-M   'P 1'
#
loop_
_entity.id
_entity.type
_entity.pdbx_description
1 polymer ?
#
loop_
_entity_poly.entity_id
_entity_poly.type
_entity_poly.pdbx_seq_one_letter_code
_entity_poly.pdbx_strand_id
1 'polypeptide(L)'
;MSPWFWYAVIAAVLYGAHQISNQKFSITGLNYSLLTGICVGAGTIAFFLLFQKGGPLSAAPAILAGGAAIMAIAGILFFHEARSWQRLAGVAFAIIGLFLLRK
;
A
#
# COMPACT_ATOMS: atom_id res chain seq x y z
N MET A 1 26.48 -11.18 3.28
CA MET A 1 25.55 -10.07 2.95
C MET A 1 26.36 -8.84 2.62
N SER A 2 25.94 -8.05 1.64
CA SER A 2 26.67 -6.88 1.15
C SER A 2 26.63 -5.72 2.16
N PRO A 3 27.66 -4.86 2.22
CA PRO A 3 27.71 -3.71 3.13
C PRO A 3 26.54 -2.73 2.98
N TRP A 4 25.99 -2.57 1.77
CA TRP A 4 24.86 -1.68 1.50
C TRP A 4 23.58 -2.05 2.26
N PHE A 5 23.37 -3.33 2.55
CA PHE A 5 22.21 -3.82 3.29
C PHE A 5 22.19 -3.22 4.70
N TRP A 6 23.35 -3.20 5.38
CA TRP A 6 23.46 -2.65 6.73
C TRP A 6 23.22 -1.13 6.76
N TYR A 7 23.71 -0.40 5.74
CA TYR A 7 23.40 1.02 5.61
C TYR A 7 21.90 1.29 5.44
N ALA A 8 21.19 0.46 4.65
CA ALA A 8 19.75 0.59 4.46
C ALA A 8 18.96 0.29 5.75
N VAL A 9 19.36 -0.75 6.49
CA VAL A 9 18.74 -1.10 7.78
C VAL A 9 18.94 0.03 8.80
N ILE A 10 20.16 0.54 8.93
CA ILE A 10 20.45 1.66 9.85
C ILE A 10 19.66 2.90 9.45
N ALA A 11 19.60 3.24 8.17
CA ALA A 11 18.82 4.39 7.68
C ALA A 11 17.33 4.25 8.00
N ALA A 12 16.74 3.06 7.79
CA ALA A 12 15.33 2.81 8.13
C ALA A 12 15.05 2.96 9.63
N VAL A 13 15.94 2.43 10.48
CA VAL A 13 15.83 2.53 11.95
C VAL A 13 15.95 3.99 12.41
N LEU A 14 16.94 4.72 11.92
CA LEU A 14 17.15 6.14 12.25
C LEU A 14 15.96 7.00 11.80
N TYR A 15 15.44 6.74 10.59
CA TYR A 15 14.28 7.46 10.09
C TYR A 15 13.03 7.15 10.94
N GLY A 16 12.80 5.89 11.29
CA GLY A 16 11.72 5.49 12.20
C GLY A 16 11.84 6.15 13.58
N ALA A 17 13.05 6.19 14.16
CA ALA A 17 13.32 6.83 15.43
C ALA A 17 13.07 8.35 15.38
N HIS A 18 13.42 9.02 14.28
CA HIS A 18 13.13 10.44 14.06
C HIS A 18 11.62 10.74 13.96
N GLN A 19 10.83 9.83 13.39
CA GLN A 19 9.37 9.99 13.35
C GLN A 19 8.75 9.87 14.75
N ILE A 20 9.25 8.94 15.57
CA ILE A 20 8.73 8.70 16.93
C ILE A 20 8.97 9.88 17.86
N SER A 21 10.12 10.57 17.75
CA SER A 21 10.46 11.69 18.63
C SER A 21 9.53 12.90 18.49
N ASN A 22 8.86 13.07 17.35
CA ASN A 22 7.93 14.17 17.09
C ASN A 22 6.44 13.77 17.15
N GLN A 23 6.12 12.49 17.36
CA GLN A 23 4.76 11.99 17.18
C GLN A 23 3.99 11.93 18.50
N LYS A 24 2.83 12.60 18.56
CA LYS A 24 1.92 12.52 19.71
C LYS A 24 1.22 11.16 19.73
N PHE A 25 1.45 10.39 20.79
CA PHE A 25 0.81 9.08 20.96
C PHE A 25 -0.70 9.27 21.20
N SER A 26 -1.54 8.68 20.34
CA SER A 26 -3.00 8.73 20.44
C SER A 26 -3.57 7.33 20.37
N ILE A 27 -4.45 6.98 21.32
CA ILE A 27 -5.13 5.68 21.39
C ILE A 27 -5.95 5.41 20.13
N THR A 28 -6.57 6.44 19.58
CA THR A 28 -7.30 6.35 18.30
C THR A 28 -6.36 5.97 17.15
N GLY A 29 -5.16 6.55 17.10
CA GLY A 29 -4.15 6.21 16.08
C GLY A 29 -3.63 4.78 16.22
N LEU A 30 -3.52 4.28 17.46
CA LEU A 30 -3.12 2.90 17.72
C LEU A 30 -4.17 1.90 17.22
N ASN A 31 -5.47 2.15 17.45
CA ASN A 31 -6.55 1.29 16.96
C ASN A 31 -6.58 1.22 15.42
N TYR A 32 -6.44 2.36 14.75
CA TYR A 32 -6.34 2.37 13.28
C TYR A 32 -5.09 1.63 12.79
N SER A 33 -3.94 1.81 13.43
CA SER A 33 -2.71 1.11 13.07
C SER A 33 -2.86 -0.42 13.21
N LEU A 34 -3.48 -0.88 14.30
CA LEU A 34 -3.75 -2.30 14.54
C LEU A 34 -4.68 -2.90 13.47
N LEU A 35 -5.76 -2.18 13.13
CA LEU A 35 -6.69 -2.59 12.07
C LEU A 35 -5.98 -2.65 10.71
N THR A 36 -5.15 -1.65 10.38
CA THR A 36 -4.38 -1.66 9.13
C THR A 36 -3.39 -2.84 9.09
N GLY A 37 -2.72 -3.15 10.20
CA GLY A 37 -1.83 -4.31 10.30
C GLY A 37 -2.56 -5.63 10.04
N ILE A 38 -3.74 -5.82 10.64
CA ILE A 38 -4.57 -7.02 10.40
C ILE A 38 -5.00 -7.11 8.93
N CYS A 39 -5.47 -6.00 8.34
CA CYS A 39 -5.88 -5.97 6.94
C CYS A 39 -4.72 -6.30 5.98
N VAL A 40 -3.54 -5.71 6.21
CA VAL A 40 -2.34 -5.95 5.40
C VAL A 40 -1.85 -7.40 5.56
N GLY A 41 -1.86 -7.93 6.79
CA GLY A 41 -1.51 -9.33 7.06
C GLY A 41 -2.45 -10.30 6.36
N ALA A 42 -3.76 -10.09 6.48
CA ALA A 42 -4.77 -10.91 5.80
C ALA A 42 -4.63 -10.85 4.27
N GLY A 43 -4.42 -9.65 3.71
CA GLY A 43 -4.16 -9.47 2.28
C GLY A 43 -2.91 -10.22 1.82
N THR A 44 -1.85 -10.20 2.61
CA THR A 44 -0.60 -10.92 2.32
C THR A 44 -0.82 -12.44 2.33
N ILE A 45 -1.54 -12.97 3.31
CA ILE A 45 -1.89 -14.40 3.37
C ILE A 45 -2.72 -14.80 2.15
N ALA A 46 -3.74 -14.01 1.80
CA ALA A 46 -4.56 -14.25 0.61
C ALA A 46 -3.73 -14.21 -0.69
N PHE A 47 -2.77 -13.28 -0.78
CA PHE A 47 -1.84 -13.17 -1.90
C PHE A 47 -0.95 -14.42 -2.02
N PHE A 48 -0.38 -14.89 -0.91
CA PHE A 48 0.38 -16.13 -0.92
C PHE A 48 -0.47 -17.34 -1.31
N LEU A 49 -1.70 -17.45 -0.80
CA LEU A 49 -2.63 -18.52 -1.17
C LEU A 49 -2.99 -18.49 -2.66
N LEU A 50 -3.13 -17.30 -3.25
CA LEU A 50 -3.38 -17.14 -4.69
C LEU A 50 -2.25 -17.76 -5.52
N PHE A 51 -1.00 -17.47 -5.18
CA PHE A 51 0.15 -18.04 -5.90
C PHE A 51 0.38 -19.52 -5.59
N GLN A 52 0.11 -19.96 -4.36
CA GLN A 52 0.18 -21.38 -4.00
C GLN A 52 -0.85 -22.22 -4.78
N LYS A 53 -2.01 -21.66 -5.09
CA LYS A 53 -3.05 -22.32 -5.91
C LYS A 53 -2.82 -22.22 -7.42
N GLY A 54 -1.63 -21.78 -7.86
CA GLY A 54 -1.29 -21.69 -9.28
C GLY A 54 -1.85 -20.45 -9.98
N GLY A 55 -2.20 -19.40 -9.23
CA GLY A 55 -2.59 -18.12 -9.80
C GLY A 55 -1.49 -17.53 -10.69
N PRO A 56 -1.84 -16.85 -11.79
CA PRO A 56 -0.85 -16.31 -12.73
C PRO A 56 -0.04 -15.19 -12.08
N LEU A 57 1.27 -15.12 -12.37
CA LEU A 57 2.16 -14.07 -11.85
C LEU A 57 1.67 -12.65 -12.22
N SER A 58 0.92 -12.52 -13.33
CA SER A 58 0.27 -11.27 -13.76
C SER A 58 -0.86 -10.79 -12.83
N ALA A 59 -1.33 -11.62 -11.90
CA ALA A 59 -2.30 -11.20 -10.89
C ALA A 59 -1.69 -10.22 -9.88
N ALA A 60 -0.38 -10.29 -9.62
CA ALA A 60 0.29 -9.45 -8.63
C ALA A 60 0.18 -7.94 -8.96
N PRO A 61 0.59 -7.48 -10.17
CA PRO A 61 0.44 -6.08 -10.52
C PRO A 61 -1.03 -5.65 -10.66
N ALA A 62 -1.92 -6.55 -11.09
CA ALA A 62 -3.35 -6.26 -11.19
C ALA A 62 -4.00 -6.00 -9.82
N ILE A 63 -3.65 -6.81 -8.80
CA ILE A 63 -4.13 -6.63 -7.41
C ILE A 63 -3.59 -5.32 -6.83
N LEU A 64 -2.31 -4.99 -7.05
CA LEU A 64 -1.73 -3.74 -6.59
C LEU A 64 -2.37 -2.52 -7.25
N ALA A 65 -2.55 -2.54 -8.57
CA ALA A 65 -3.20 -1.48 -9.30
C ALA A 65 -4.67 -1.30 -8.86
N GLY A 66 -5.37 -2.42 -8.63
CA GLY A 66 -6.75 -2.41 -8.13
C GLY A 66 -6.84 -1.83 -6.72
N GLY A 67 -5.94 -2.24 -5.82
CA GLY A 67 -5.84 -1.70 -4.47
C GLY A 67 -5.59 -0.19 -4.47
N ALA A 68 -4.66 0.29 -5.30
CA ALA A 68 -4.37 1.72 -5.46
C ALA A 68 -5.58 2.51 -5.99
N ALA A 69 -6.31 1.97 -6.97
CA ALA A 69 -7.52 2.60 -7.50
C ALA A 69 -8.64 2.69 -6.45
N ILE A 70 -8.90 1.60 -5.72
CA ILE A 70 -9.88 1.56 -4.63
C ILE A 70 -9.51 2.59 -3.55
N MET A 71 -8.25 2.63 -3.14
CA MET A 71 -7.76 3.55 -2.13
C MET A 71 -7.90 5.01 -2.56
N ALA A 72 -7.60 5.32 -3.82
CA ALA A 72 -7.76 6.66 -4.37
C ALA A 72 -9.23 7.10 -4.42
N ILE A 73 -10.14 6.20 -4.78
CA ILE A 73 -11.59 6.44 -4.78
C ILE A 73 -12.12 6.63 -3.36
N ALA A 74 -11.72 5.77 -2.41
CA ALA A 74 -12.10 5.87 -1.01
C ALA A 74 -11.62 7.19 -0.37
N GLY A 75 -10.41 7.66 -0.71
CA GLY A 75 -9.89 8.95 -0.26
C GLY A 75 -10.75 10.14 -0.71
N ILE A 76 -11.28 10.09 -1.92
CA ILE A 76 -12.16 11.15 -2.45
C ILE A 76 -13.56 11.10 -1.79
N LEU A 77 -14.10 9.90 -1.54
CA LEU A 77 -15.45 9.71 -1.00
C LEU A 77 -15.53 9.92 0.51
N PHE A 78 -14.60 9.34 1.28
CA PHE A 78 -14.67 9.33 2.75
C PHE A 78 -13.86 10.45 3.39
N PHE A 79 -12.70 10.78 2.83
CA PHE A 79 -11.81 11.80 3.38
C PHE A 79 -11.98 13.18 2.72
N HIS A 80 -12.89 13.28 1.74
CA HIS A 80 -13.16 14.50 0.96
C HIS A 80 -11.88 15.17 0.44
N GLU A 81 -10.89 14.37 0.06
CA GLU A 81 -9.61 14.91 -0.38
C GLU A 81 -9.77 15.69 -1.70
N ALA A 82 -8.99 16.77 -1.84
CA ALA A 82 -9.05 17.64 -3.00
C ALA A 82 -8.86 16.84 -4.30
N ARG A 83 -9.83 16.99 -5.20
CA ARG A 83 -9.87 16.31 -6.49
C ARG A 83 -8.86 16.96 -7.45
N SER A 84 -7.57 16.75 -7.18
CA SER A 84 -6.47 17.18 -8.04
C SER A 84 -6.52 16.47 -9.37
N TRP A 85 -6.30 17.22 -10.45
CA TRP A 85 -6.25 16.69 -11.82
C TRP A 85 -5.21 15.57 -11.98
N GLN A 86 -4.07 15.68 -11.29
CA GLN A 86 -3.02 14.65 -11.30
C GLN A 86 -3.49 13.33 -10.69
N ARG A 87 -4.33 13.40 -9.65
CA ARG A 87 -4.86 12.21 -8.96
C ARG A 87 -5.88 11.48 -9.82
N LEU A 88 -6.76 12.23 -10.49
CA LEU A 88 -7.70 11.67 -11.47
C LEU A 88 -6.97 11.01 -12.64
N ALA A 89 -5.94 11.67 -13.18
CA ALA A 89 -5.10 11.12 -14.23
C ALA A 89 -4.39 9.83 -13.77
N GLY A 90 -3.84 9.82 -12.55
CA GLY A 90 -3.21 8.64 -11.96
C GLY A 90 -4.19 7.47 -11.78
N VAL A 91 -5.41 7.73 -11.33
CA VAL A 91 -6.48 6.71 -11.23
C VAL A 91 -6.86 6.19 -12.61
N ALA A 92 -7.03 7.08 -13.59
CA ALA A 92 -7.35 6.67 -14.96
C ALA A 92 -6.24 5.78 -15.54
N PHE A 93 -4.97 6.15 -15.38
CA PHE A 93 -3.83 5.32 -15.81
C PHE A 93 -3.76 3.99 -15.08
N ALA A 94 -4.03 3.95 -13.76
CA ALA A 94 -4.06 2.70 -13.00
C ALA A 94 -5.15 1.75 -13.52
N ILE A 95 -6.35 2.26 -13.79
CA ILE A 95 -7.46 1.47 -14.36
C ILE A 95 -7.11 0.99 -15.78
N ILE A 96 -6.55 1.85 -16.62
CA ILE A 96 -6.10 1.48 -17.97
C ILE A 96 -5.03 0.38 -17.91
N GLY A 97 -4.05 0.51 -17.03
CA GLY A 97 -3.02 -0.51 -16.80
C GLY A 97 -3.61 -1.86 -16.36
N LEU A 98 -4.62 -1.82 -15.49
CA LEU A 98 -5.35 -3.01 -15.04
C LEU A 98 -6.08 -3.71 -16.20
N PHE A 99 -6.69 -2.93 -17.10
CA PHE A 99 -7.32 -3.47 -18.31
C PHE A 99 -6.31 -4.02 -19.32
N LEU A 100 -5.13 -3.40 -19.45
CA LEU A 100 -4.04 -3.87 -20.30
C LEU A 100 -3.47 -5.20 -19.82
N LEU A 101 -3.28 -5.37 -18.50
CA LEU A 101 -2.79 -6.63 -17.92
C LEU A 101 -3.79 -7.79 -18.01
N ARG A 102 -5.06 -7.50 -18.31
CA ARG A 102 -6.09 -8.52 -18.51
C ARG A 102 -6.00 -9.20 -19.89
N LYS A 103 -5.18 -8.70 -20.81
CA LYS A 103 -4.90 -9.28 -22.13
C LYS A 103 -3.59 -10.06 -22.10
#